data_AF-A0AAW1Y1J1-F1
#
_entry.id   AF-A0AAW1Y1J1-F1
#
_cell.length_a   1.000
_cell.length_b   1.000
_cell.length_c   1.000
_cell.angle_alpha   90.00
_cell.angle_beta   90.00
_cell.angle_gamma   90.00
#
_symmetry.space_group_name_H-M   'P 1'
#
loop_
_entity.id
_entity.type
_entity.pdbx_description
1 polymer ?
#
loop_
_entity_poly.entity_id
_entity_poly.type
_entity_poly.pdbx_seq_one_letter_code
_entity_poly.pdbx_strand_id
1 'polypeptide(L)'
;MLFYLTTLNLSKFLKEDAPASGSTVEAVAAADAWNHSDFLCKNYILNGLDNTLYNVYSPMKTAKALWESLDKKYKTEDAGKKKYIIGRFLDYKMVDSKTVLSQAEEFQLILHEMHAEGMNMAETLQVGCMIEKLPPSWKDFKNYLKHKRKEMDLEALIVRLRVEENNRTADKKNGINSMAAKAHVVEDAPRNNKRKYSGEGKEQGNSKKHRDFKGKCFSCNKPGHRASECQQQ
;
A
#
# COMPACT_ATOMS: atom_id res chain seq x y z
N MET A 1 20.55 11.94 15.87
CA MET A 1 21.56 12.45 16.83
C MET A 1 22.45 11.36 17.41
N LEU A 2 21.91 10.34 18.10
CA LEU A 2 22.71 9.29 18.75
C LEU A 2 23.66 8.54 17.79
N PHE A 3 23.17 8.12 16.62
CA PHE A 3 24.01 7.46 15.60
C PHE A 3 25.21 8.32 15.18
N TYR A 4 24.98 9.61 14.92
CA TYR A 4 26.04 10.55 14.55
C TYR A 4 27.11 10.70 15.66
N LEU A 5 26.69 10.88 16.91
CA LEU A 5 27.61 10.97 18.05
C LEU A 5 28.40 9.66 18.27
N THR A 6 27.80 8.51 17.98
CA THR A 6 28.51 7.22 18.00
C THR A 6 29.60 7.17 16.93
N THR A 7 29.35 7.65 15.70
CA THR A 7 30.41 7.70 14.66
C THR A 7 31.58 8.61 15.04
N LEU A 8 31.35 9.59 15.92
CA LEU A 8 32.37 10.49 16.44
C LEU A 8 33.03 10.00 17.75
N ASN A 9 32.67 8.82 18.25
CA ASN A 9 33.09 8.30 19.57
C ASN A 9 32.72 9.20 20.76
N LEU A 10 31.63 9.97 20.64
CA LEU A 10 31.15 10.89 21.67
C LEU A 10 29.90 10.40 22.42
N SER A 11 29.35 9.24 22.06
CA SER A 11 28.11 8.73 22.65
C SER A 11 28.20 8.45 24.15
N LYS A 12 29.39 8.14 24.68
CA LYS A 12 29.61 7.87 26.11
C LYS A 12 29.33 9.09 27.01
N PHE A 13 29.61 10.29 26.52
CA PHE A 13 29.42 11.56 27.25
C PHE A 13 27.94 11.90 27.47
N LEU A 14 27.01 11.16 26.84
CA LEU A 14 25.58 11.29 27.08
C LEU A 14 25.11 10.54 28.34
N LYS A 15 25.95 9.69 28.93
CA LYS A 15 25.55 8.72 29.98
C LYS A 15 26.53 8.67 31.15
N GLU A 16 27.82 8.68 30.86
CA GLU A 16 28.88 8.57 31.85
C GLU A 16 29.13 9.90 32.55
N ASP A 17 29.58 9.83 33.81
CA ASP A 17 30.00 11.00 34.58
C ASP A 17 31.48 11.28 34.37
N ALA A 18 31.87 12.54 34.60
CA ALA A 18 33.27 12.96 34.50
C ALA A 18 34.15 12.15 35.47
N PRO A 19 35.42 11.85 35.08
CA PRO A 19 36.35 11.19 35.97
C PRO A 19 36.56 12.01 37.25
N ALA A 20 36.82 11.32 38.36
CA ALA A 20 37.10 11.98 39.63
C ALA A 20 38.33 12.87 39.51
N SER A 21 38.24 14.11 40.01
CA SER A 21 39.37 15.03 40.04
C SER A 21 40.46 14.48 40.96
N GLY A 22 41.64 14.21 40.39
CA GLY A 22 42.84 13.82 41.13
C GLY A 22 43.94 14.87 41.01
N SER A 23 44.90 14.84 41.93
CA SER A 23 46.04 15.77 41.94
C SER A 23 47.25 15.28 41.12
N THR A 24 47.18 14.09 40.53
CA THR A 24 48.25 13.58 39.66
C THR A 24 48.18 14.21 38.28
N VAL A 25 49.31 14.28 37.59
CA VAL A 25 49.40 14.85 36.23
C VAL A 25 48.47 14.09 35.27
N GLU A 26 48.39 12.77 35.42
CA GLU A 26 47.54 11.91 34.61
C GLU A 26 46.05 12.17 34.88
N ALA A 27 45.67 12.42 36.13
CA ALA A 27 44.28 12.71 36.49
C ALA A 27 43.82 14.06 35.95
N VAL A 28 44.69 15.07 35.98
CA VAL A 28 44.42 16.39 35.39
C VAL A 28 44.28 16.28 33.87
N ALA A 29 45.21 15.60 33.19
CA ALA A 29 45.17 15.40 31.75
C ALA A 29 43.90 14.64 31.29
N ALA A 30 43.48 13.63 32.05
CA ALA A 30 42.25 12.89 31.80
C ALA A 30 41.00 13.76 31.96
N ALA A 31 40.96 14.63 32.99
CA ALA A 31 39.87 15.56 33.21
C ALA A 31 39.77 16.62 32.09
N ASP A 32 40.90 17.15 31.64
CA ASP A 32 40.94 18.11 30.53
C ASP A 32 40.48 17.48 29.21
N ALA A 33 40.95 16.27 28.90
CA ALA A 33 40.51 15.51 27.73
C ALA A 33 39.01 15.19 27.77
N TRP A 34 38.48 14.88 28.96
CA TRP A 34 37.05 14.69 29.17
C TRP A 34 36.28 15.97 28.90
N ASN A 35 36.67 17.08 29.52
CA ASN A 35 36.00 18.38 29.38
C ASN A 35 35.97 18.86 27.93
N HIS A 36 37.07 18.68 27.19
CA HIS A 36 37.11 19.00 25.77
C HIS A 36 36.10 18.18 24.96
N SER A 37 36.05 16.88 25.22
CA SER A 37 35.16 15.96 24.50
C SER A 37 33.68 16.16 24.87
N ASP A 38 33.38 16.43 26.14
CA ASP A 38 32.04 16.80 26.61
C ASP A 38 31.58 18.11 25.98
N PHE A 39 32.47 19.11 25.89
CA PHE A 39 32.20 20.37 25.20
C PHE A 39 31.85 20.14 23.73
N LEU A 40 32.64 19.34 23.00
CA LEU A 40 32.33 19.02 21.59
C LEU A 40 30.99 18.31 21.45
N CYS A 41 30.75 17.29 22.28
CA CYS A 41 29.50 16.53 22.28
C CYS A 41 28.28 17.45 22.51
N LYS A 42 28.34 18.31 23.53
CA LYS A 42 27.32 19.32 23.82
C LYS A 42 27.06 20.23 22.61
N ASN A 43 28.12 20.76 21.97
CA ASN A 43 27.97 21.66 20.83
C ASN A 43 27.35 20.98 19.61
N TYR A 44 27.67 19.71 19.35
CA TYR A 44 27.02 18.96 18.27
C TYR A 44 25.52 18.76 18.51
N ILE A 45 25.11 18.51 19.76
CA ILE A 45 23.69 18.43 20.11
C ILE A 45 23.02 19.79 19.91
N LEU A 46 23.60 20.86 20.46
CA LEU A 46 23.07 22.21 20.34
C LEU A 46 22.95 22.69 18.89
N ASN A 47 23.90 22.33 18.03
CA ASN A 47 23.86 22.67 16.61
C ASN A 47 22.69 22.02 15.86
N GLY A 48 22.20 20.88 16.36
CA GLY A 48 21.01 20.22 15.83
C GLY A 48 19.68 20.80 16.31
N LEU A 49 19.70 21.77 17.23
CA LEU A 49 18.50 22.43 17.75
C LEU A 49 18.17 23.68 16.94
N ASP A 50 16.88 24.00 16.80
CA ASP A 50 16.48 25.32 16.31
C ASP A 50 16.79 26.42 17.34
N ASN A 51 16.79 27.68 16.91
CA ASN A 51 17.18 28.83 17.74
C ASN A 51 16.37 28.95 19.05
N THR A 52 15.10 28.59 19.05
CA THR A 52 14.27 28.70 20.26
C THR A 52 14.68 27.67 21.30
N LEU A 53 14.94 26.44 20.87
CA LEU A 53 15.44 25.38 21.74
C LEU A 53 16.89 25.64 22.14
N TYR A 54 17.75 26.10 21.24
CA TYR A 54 19.13 26.47 21.56
C TYR A 54 19.20 27.41 22.76
N ASN A 55 18.40 28.48 22.78
CA ASN A 55 18.41 29.46 23.88
C ASN A 55 18.00 28.85 25.22
N VAL A 56 17.08 27.89 25.22
CA VAL A 56 16.63 27.19 26.44
C VAL A 56 17.70 26.23 26.95
N TYR A 57 18.40 25.55 26.05
CA TYR A 57 19.26 24.41 26.36
C TYR A 57 20.76 24.76 26.43
N SER A 58 21.22 25.86 25.84
CA SER A 58 22.63 26.30 25.85
C SER A 58 23.23 26.49 27.25
N PRO A 59 22.47 26.91 28.30
CA PRO A 59 23.03 27.06 29.65
C PRO A 59 23.40 25.74 30.34
N MET A 60 22.97 24.59 29.81
CA MET A 60 23.25 23.29 30.44
C MET A 60 24.75 22.99 30.44
N LYS A 61 25.26 22.53 31.58
CA LYS A 61 26.71 22.45 31.81
C LYS A 61 27.41 21.34 31.03
N THR A 62 26.77 20.18 30.92
CA THR A 62 27.37 18.98 30.32
C THR A 62 26.52 18.44 29.18
N ALA A 63 27.13 17.65 28.30
CA ALA A 63 26.40 16.95 27.23
C ALA A 63 25.37 15.97 27.82
N LYS A 64 25.72 15.29 28.92
CA LYS A 64 24.81 14.41 29.68
C LYS A 64 23.55 15.15 30.17
N ALA A 65 23.71 16.25 30.89
CA ALA A 65 22.57 17.01 31.42
C ALA A 65 21.67 17.56 30.30
N LEU A 66 22.28 18.03 29.21
CA LEU A 66 21.58 18.43 28.00
C LEU A 66 20.76 17.29 27.42
N TRP A 67 21.40 16.14 27.21
CA TRP A 67 20.75 14.97 26.64
C TRP A 67 19.63 14.46 27.52
N GLU A 68 19.84 14.32 28.83
CA GLU A 68 18.81 13.88 29.79
C GLU A 68 17.60 14.83 29.82
N SER A 69 17.82 16.14 29.73
CA SER A 69 16.69 17.09 29.70
C SER A 69 15.92 17.04 28.38
N LEU A 70 16.60 16.82 27.25
CA LEU A 70 15.95 16.61 25.96
C LEU A 70 15.20 15.27 25.94
N ASP A 71 15.84 14.20 26.41
CA ASP A 71 15.26 12.85 26.54
C ASP A 71 14.02 12.94 27.44
N LYS A 72 14.10 13.51 28.64
CA LYS A 72 12.94 13.66 29.53
C LYS A 72 11.77 14.47 28.93
N LYS A 73 12.05 15.54 28.19
CA LYS A 73 11.00 16.43 27.65
C LYS A 73 10.35 15.87 26.39
N TYR A 74 11.12 15.22 25.52
CA TYR A 74 10.68 14.82 24.19
C TYR A 74 10.57 13.32 23.99
N LYS A 75 11.17 12.52 24.87
CA LYS A 75 10.86 11.10 24.99
C LYS A 75 9.60 11.00 25.80
N THR A 76 8.49 11.10 25.09
CA THR A 76 7.21 10.65 25.57
C THR A 76 7.31 9.15 25.78
N GLU A 77 7.52 8.71 27.03
CA GLU A 77 7.01 7.40 27.48
C GLU A 77 5.49 7.51 27.53
N ASP A 78 4.89 7.70 26.36
CA ASP A 78 3.46 7.90 26.28
C ASP A 78 2.85 6.51 26.26
N ALA A 79 2.30 6.08 27.39
CA ALA A 79 1.33 5.00 27.39
C ALA A 79 0.22 5.27 26.35
N GLY A 80 -0.03 6.53 25.97
CA GLY A 80 -0.85 6.94 24.84
C GLY A 80 -0.28 6.56 23.46
N LYS A 81 1.04 6.60 23.23
CA LYS A 81 1.65 6.28 21.93
C LYS A 81 1.43 4.84 21.53
N LYS A 82 1.64 3.89 22.45
CA LYS A 82 1.33 2.47 22.22
C LYS A 82 -0.14 2.28 21.88
N LYS A 83 -1.05 2.89 22.66
CA LYS A 83 -2.50 2.85 22.40
C LYS A 83 -2.86 3.46 21.04
N TYR A 84 -2.22 4.56 20.67
CA TYR A 84 -2.44 5.24 19.40
C TYR A 84 -1.99 4.39 18.20
N ILE A 85 -0.79 3.79 18.26
CA ILE A 85 -0.29 2.89 17.21
C ILE A 85 -1.20 1.67 17.09
N ILE A 86 -1.62 1.07 18.22
CA ILE A 86 -2.58 -0.04 18.22
C ILE A 86 -3.90 0.37 17.55
N GLY A 87 -4.44 1.54 17.88
CA GLY A 87 -5.64 2.08 17.23
C GLY A 87 -5.47 2.20 15.72
N ARG A 88 -4.39 2.86 15.27
CA ARG A 88 -4.05 2.96 13.84
C ARG A 88 -3.95 1.60 13.15
N PHE A 89 -3.27 0.63 13.77
CA PHE A 89 -3.14 -0.72 13.23
C PHE A 89 -4.50 -1.42 13.06
N LEU A 90 -5.36 -1.34 14.08
CA LEU A 90 -6.69 -1.95 14.06
C LEU A 90 -7.60 -1.29 13.02
N ASP A 91 -7.59 0.04 12.97
CA ASP A 91 -8.47 0.83 12.10
C ASP A 91 -8.01 0.88 10.65
N TYR A 92 -6.72 0.66 10.38
CA TYR A 92 -6.18 0.68 9.02
C TYR A 92 -6.92 -0.30 8.12
N LYS A 93 -7.37 0.15 6.95
CA LYS A 93 -8.01 -0.65 5.91
C LYS A 93 -7.60 -0.08 4.56
N MET A 94 -7.28 -0.95 3.61
CA MET A 94 -6.99 -0.51 2.25
C MET A 94 -8.29 -0.14 1.53
N VAL A 95 -8.18 0.84 0.65
CA VAL A 95 -9.28 1.32 -0.19
C VAL A 95 -8.95 1.11 -1.67
N ASP A 96 -9.99 0.97 -2.49
CA ASP A 96 -9.86 0.71 -3.94
C ASP A 96 -9.32 1.92 -4.72
N SER A 97 -9.31 3.12 -4.13
CA SER A 97 -8.88 4.36 -4.78
C SER A 97 -7.36 4.57 -4.81
N LYS A 98 -6.60 3.73 -4.12
CA LYS A 98 -5.13 3.76 -4.06
C LYS A 98 -4.58 2.41 -4.53
N THR A 99 -3.30 2.37 -4.91
CA THR A 99 -2.63 1.11 -5.21
C THR A 99 -2.49 0.27 -3.93
N VAL A 100 -2.61 -1.05 -4.06
CA VAL A 100 -2.41 -1.99 -2.96
C VAL A 100 -0.95 -1.98 -2.54
N LEU A 101 -0.01 -1.82 -3.46
CA LEU A 101 1.41 -1.79 -3.12
C LEU A 101 1.77 -0.61 -2.20
N SER A 102 1.33 0.61 -2.53
CA SER A 102 1.55 1.79 -1.68
C SER A 102 0.91 1.62 -0.31
N GLN A 103 -0.31 1.07 -0.26
CA GLN A 103 -1.01 0.84 0.99
C GLN A 103 -0.41 -0.32 1.81
N ALA A 104 0.24 -1.29 1.19
CA ALA A 104 0.99 -2.33 1.88
C ALA A 104 2.24 -1.74 2.55
N GLU A 105 2.95 -0.83 1.87
CA GLU A 105 4.08 -0.09 2.45
C GLU A 105 3.62 0.78 3.64
N GLU A 106 2.51 1.52 3.50
CA GLU A 106 1.89 2.28 4.60
C GLU A 106 1.59 1.37 5.82
N PHE A 107 1.11 0.15 5.61
CA PHE A 107 0.86 -0.82 6.69
C PHE A 107 2.15 -1.38 7.30
N GLN A 108 3.19 -1.63 6.50
CA GLN A 108 4.50 -2.05 7.01
C GLN A 108 5.12 -0.99 7.92
N LEU A 109 4.92 0.29 7.63
CA LEU A 109 5.35 1.37 8.52
C LEU A 109 4.67 1.28 9.89
N ILE A 110 3.38 0.97 9.94
CA ILE A 110 2.66 0.77 11.21
C ILE A 110 3.23 -0.44 11.97
N LEU A 111 3.49 -1.56 11.29
CA LEU A 111 4.14 -2.74 11.89
C LEU A 111 5.52 -2.40 12.46
N HIS A 112 6.31 -1.60 11.74
CA HIS A 112 7.61 -1.15 12.20
C HIS A 112 7.52 -0.23 13.43
N GLU A 113 6.56 0.71 13.44
CA GLU A 113 6.27 1.53 14.62
C GLU A 113 5.90 0.66 15.83
N MET A 114 5.10 -0.40 15.63
CA MET A 114 4.76 -1.35 16.70
C MET A 114 5.99 -2.08 17.25
N HIS A 115 6.84 -2.59 16.37
CA HIS A 115 8.07 -3.27 16.74
C HIS A 115 9.03 -2.34 17.51
N ALA A 116 9.17 -1.09 17.06
CA ALA A 116 10.00 -0.08 17.72
C ALA A 116 9.54 0.23 19.16
N GLU A 117 8.25 0.07 19.45
CA GLU A 117 7.66 0.20 20.79
C GLU A 117 7.68 -1.10 21.61
N GLY A 118 8.33 -2.15 21.11
CA GLY A 118 8.45 -3.46 21.74
C GLY A 118 7.20 -4.34 21.61
N MET A 119 6.25 -3.99 20.73
CA MET A 119 5.05 -4.79 20.46
C MET A 119 5.33 -5.79 19.33
N ASN A 120 6.10 -6.83 19.63
CA ASN A 120 6.49 -7.84 18.66
C ASN A 120 5.29 -8.68 18.23
N MET A 121 5.17 -8.93 16.92
CA MET A 121 4.07 -9.67 16.32
C MET A 121 4.62 -10.84 15.51
N ALA A 122 4.07 -12.04 15.69
CA ALA A 122 4.44 -13.20 14.89
C ALA A 122 4.20 -12.92 13.40
N GLU A 123 5.12 -13.35 12.54
CA GLU A 123 5.06 -13.09 11.10
C GLU A 123 3.76 -13.62 10.47
N THR A 124 3.28 -14.78 10.93
CA THR A 124 1.99 -15.36 10.51
C THR A 124 0.81 -14.43 10.77
N LEU A 125 0.83 -13.69 11.88
CA LEU A 125 -0.20 -12.71 12.22
C LEU A 125 -0.05 -11.45 11.36
N GLN A 126 1.18 -10.98 11.11
CA GLN A 126 1.42 -9.82 10.22
C GLN A 126 0.87 -10.09 8.80
N VAL A 127 1.19 -11.26 8.25
CA VAL A 127 0.70 -11.74 6.95
C VAL A 127 -0.82 -11.83 6.94
N GLY A 128 -1.41 -12.47 7.96
CA GLY A 128 -2.86 -12.58 8.10
C GLY A 128 -3.56 -11.21 8.17
N CYS A 129 -3.01 -10.29 8.95
CA CYS A 129 -3.55 -8.93 9.05
C CYS A 129 -3.47 -8.20 7.71
N MET A 130 -2.34 -8.25 7.00
CA MET A 130 -2.20 -7.65 5.66
C MET A 130 -3.26 -8.18 4.68
N ILE A 131 -3.48 -9.49 4.66
CA ILE A 131 -4.53 -10.13 3.84
C ILE A 131 -5.91 -9.63 4.25
N GLU A 132 -6.18 -9.47 5.55
CA GLU A 132 -7.44 -8.94 6.02
C GLU A 132 -7.68 -7.49 5.62
N LYS A 133 -6.62 -6.67 5.54
CA LYS A 133 -6.70 -5.25 5.17
C LYS A 133 -6.94 -5.01 3.68
N LEU A 134 -6.78 -6.01 2.81
CA LEU A 134 -6.97 -5.86 1.37
C LEU A 134 -8.31 -5.22 1.01
N PRO A 135 -8.35 -4.37 -0.04
CA PRO A 135 -9.52 -3.57 -0.33
C PRO A 135 -10.65 -4.45 -0.93
N PRO A 136 -11.91 -3.96 -0.93
CA PRO A 136 -13.06 -4.76 -1.34
C PRO A 136 -12.95 -5.36 -2.75
N SER A 137 -12.36 -4.66 -3.72
CA SER A 137 -12.20 -5.20 -5.08
C SER A 137 -11.25 -6.41 -5.16
N TRP A 138 -10.48 -6.68 -4.10
CA TRP A 138 -9.52 -7.79 -4.01
C TRP A 138 -10.09 -9.03 -3.29
N LYS A 139 -11.41 -9.08 -3.05
CA LYS A 139 -12.09 -10.15 -2.31
C LYS A 139 -11.72 -11.57 -2.77
N ASP A 140 -11.69 -11.81 -4.08
CA ASP A 140 -11.41 -13.15 -4.61
C ASP A 140 -9.95 -13.55 -4.39
N PHE A 141 -9.01 -12.62 -4.58
CA PHE A 141 -7.60 -12.84 -4.31
C PHE A 141 -7.34 -13.04 -2.80
N LYS A 142 -8.02 -12.26 -1.96
CA LYS A 142 -8.01 -12.43 -0.50
C LYS A 142 -8.46 -13.85 -0.11
N ASN A 143 -9.55 -14.36 -0.70
CA ASN A 143 -10.03 -15.72 -0.45
C ASN A 143 -9.04 -16.79 -0.94
N TYR A 144 -8.44 -16.58 -2.11
CA TYR A 144 -7.37 -17.46 -2.62
C TYR A 144 -6.20 -17.55 -1.62
N LEU A 145 -5.75 -16.42 -1.07
CA LEU A 145 -4.66 -16.40 -0.10
C LEU A 145 -5.04 -17.13 1.20
N LYS A 146 -6.27 -16.98 1.69
CA LYS A 146 -6.76 -17.69 2.89
C LYS A 146 -6.80 -19.20 2.74
N HIS A 147 -7.09 -19.71 1.55
CA HIS A 147 -7.15 -21.14 1.29
C HIS A 147 -5.76 -21.75 0.98
N LYS A 148 -4.72 -20.92 0.87
CA LYS A 148 -3.39 -21.38 0.50
C LYS A 148 -2.73 -22.10 1.68
N ARG A 149 -2.44 -23.38 1.49
CA ARG A 149 -1.83 -24.24 2.52
C ARG A 149 -0.35 -23.95 2.78
N LYS A 150 0.37 -23.45 1.77
CA LYS A 150 1.80 -23.14 1.92
C LYS A 150 1.95 -21.82 2.68
N GLU A 151 2.60 -21.89 3.83
CA GLU A 151 3.01 -20.71 4.59
C GLU A 151 3.84 -19.76 3.71
N MET A 152 3.68 -18.48 3.96
CA MET A 152 4.43 -17.43 3.28
C MET A 152 4.78 -16.34 4.28
N ASP A 153 5.97 -15.79 4.12
CA ASP A 153 6.43 -14.59 4.80
C ASP A 153 5.79 -13.33 4.19
N LEU A 154 6.04 -12.19 4.84
CA LEU A 154 5.47 -10.91 4.43
C LEU A 154 6.02 -10.45 3.07
N GLU A 155 7.29 -10.72 2.79
CA GLU A 155 7.93 -10.35 1.52
C GLU A 155 7.32 -11.09 0.33
N ALA A 156 7.14 -12.40 0.45
CA ALA A 156 6.50 -13.24 -0.55
C ALA A 156 5.04 -12.84 -0.77
N LEU A 157 4.33 -12.39 0.28
CA LEU A 157 2.99 -11.81 0.12
C LEU A 157 3.04 -10.52 -0.71
N ILE A 158 3.94 -9.59 -0.41
CA ILE A 158 4.07 -8.31 -1.13
C ILE A 158 4.39 -8.53 -2.61
N VAL A 159 5.28 -9.47 -2.92
CA VAL A 159 5.58 -9.84 -4.32
C VAL A 159 4.32 -10.30 -5.04
N ARG A 160 3.48 -11.12 -4.40
CA ARG A 160 2.23 -11.60 -5.00
C ARG A 160 1.19 -10.49 -5.16
N LEU A 161 1.10 -9.57 -4.19
CA LEU A 161 0.25 -8.39 -4.32
C LEU A 161 0.67 -7.55 -5.53
N ARG A 162 1.97 -7.32 -5.72
CA ARG A 162 2.48 -6.59 -6.88
C ARG A 162 2.12 -7.28 -8.21
N VAL A 163 2.28 -8.60 -8.30
CA VAL A 163 1.93 -9.36 -9.52
C VAL A 163 0.43 -9.27 -9.81
N GLU A 164 -0.41 -9.50 -8.81
CA GLU A 164 -1.87 -9.42 -8.96
C GLU A 164 -2.35 -8.02 -9.35
N GLU A 165 -1.74 -6.97 -8.79
CA GLU A 165 -2.04 -5.58 -9.14
C GLU A 165 -1.72 -5.30 -10.61
N ASN A 166 -0.56 -5.76 -11.09
CA ASN A 166 -0.18 -5.64 -12.49
C ASN A 166 -1.14 -6.38 -13.42
N ASN A 167 -1.60 -7.59 -13.05
CA ASN A 167 -2.58 -8.34 -13.82
C ASN A 167 -3.91 -7.58 -13.93
N ARG A 168 -4.42 -7.06 -12.81
CA ARG A 168 -5.67 -6.28 -12.77
C ARG A 168 -5.60 -5.02 -13.61
N THR A 169 -4.45 -4.35 -13.64
CA THR A 169 -4.26 -3.15 -14.47
C THR A 169 -4.18 -3.49 -15.96
N ALA A 170 -3.57 -4.63 -16.33
CA ALA A 170 -3.55 -5.12 -17.71
C ALA A 170 -4.96 -5.51 -18.19
N ASP A 171 -5.74 -6.22 -17.37
CA ASP A 171 -7.11 -6.62 -17.72
C ASP A 171 -8.04 -5.43 -17.93
N LYS A 172 -7.91 -4.38 -17.11
CA LYS A 172 -8.64 -3.12 -17.32
C LYS A 172 -8.30 -2.48 -18.67
N LYS A 173 -7.03 -2.45 -19.06
CA LYS A 173 -6.59 -1.94 -20.37
C LYS A 173 -7.16 -2.79 -21.51
N ASN A 174 -7.12 -4.11 -21.37
CA ASN A 174 -7.62 -5.04 -22.38
C ASN A 174 -9.16 -4.99 -22.53
N GLY A 175 -9.89 -4.84 -21.42
CA GLY A 175 -11.35 -4.68 -21.42
C GLY A 175 -11.83 -3.38 -22.09
N ILE A 176 -11.10 -2.27 -21.87
CA ILE A 176 -11.37 -1.00 -22.55
C ILE A 176 -11.12 -1.13 -24.06
N ASN A 177 -9.99 -1.76 -24.45
CA ASN A 177 -9.66 -1.98 -25.86
C ASN A 177 -10.68 -2.90 -26.57
N SER A 178 -11.22 -3.90 -25.86
CA SER A 178 -12.25 -4.81 -26.40
C SER A 178 -13.60 -4.12 -26.65
N MET A 179 -13.97 -3.12 -25.85
CA MET A 179 -15.19 -2.34 -26.08
C MET A 179 -15.04 -1.31 -27.20
N ALA A 180 -13.85 -0.73 -27.40
CA ALA A 180 -13.58 0.20 -28.48
C ALA A 180 -13.61 -0.46 -29.88
N ALA A 181 -13.24 -1.75 -29.98
CA ALA A 181 -13.18 -2.48 -31.25
C ALA A 181 -14.55 -2.96 -31.79
N LYS A 182 -15.66 -2.74 -31.08
CA LYS A 182 -17.00 -3.19 -31.50
C LYS A 182 -17.83 -2.16 -32.26
N ALA A 183 -17.29 -0.99 -32.58
CA ALA A 183 -17.97 0.04 -33.37
C ALA A 183 -17.31 0.20 -34.76
N HIS A 184 -17.48 -0.79 -35.64
CA HIS A 184 -17.40 -0.52 -37.08
C HIS A 184 -18.82 -0.46 -37.65
N VAL A 185 -19.23 0.78 -37.89
CA VAL A 185 -20.45 1.18 -38.61
C VAL A 185 -20.38 0.62 -40.03
N VAL A 186 -21.45 0.00 -40.51
CA VAL A 186 -21.63 -0.31 -41.94
C VAL A 186 -22.24 0.94 -42.56
N GLU A 187 -21.42 1.72 -43.26
CA GLU A 187 -21.90 2.82 -44.12
C GLU A 187 -22.43 2.26 -45.43
N ASP A 188 -23.68 2.61 -45.75
CA ASP A 188 -24.37 2.28 -46.99
C ASP A 188 -24.06 3.31 -48.11
N ALA A 189 -23.67 2.77 -49.27
CA ALA A 189 -23.95 3.21 -50.67
C ALA A 189 -23.09 4.37 -51.29
N PRO A 190 -22.97 4.50 -52.65
CA PRO A 190 -23.91 4.00 -53.69
C PRO A 190 -23.39 3.54 -55.10
N ARG A 191 -24.34 2.90 -55.84
CA ARG A 191 -24.59 2.86 -57.31
C ARG A 191 -23.67 2.06 -58.27
N ASN A 192 -24.24 1.06 -58.98
CA ASN A 192 -24.64 1.23 -60.41
C ASN A 192 -25.55 0.12 -61.02
N ASN A 193 -26.55 0.60 -61.78
CA ASN A 193 -27.25 0.07 -62.97
C ASN A 193 -28.29 -1.10 -62.98
N LYS A 194 -29.51 -0.65 -63.35
CA LYS A 194 -30.50 -1.18 -64.33
C LYS A 194 -31.38 -2.37 -63.93
N ARG A 195 -32.67 -2.08 -63.70
CA ARG A 195 -33.79 -2.46 -64.60
C ARG A 195 -35.09 -1.70 -64.24
N LYS A 196 -35.77 -1.23 -65.29
CA LYS A 196 -37.09 -0.55 -65.32
C LYS A 196 -38.22 -1.55 -65.02
N TYR A 197 -39.25 -1.15 -64.28
CA TYR A 197 -40.62 -0.92 -64.78
C TYR A 197 -41.55 -0.45 -63.64
N SER A 198 -42.48 0.43 -64.01
CA SER A 198 -43.41 1.24 -63.22
C SER A 198 -44.68 0.51 -62.79
N GLY A 199 -45.34 0.98 -61.72
CA GLY A 199 -46.74 0.68 -61.43
C GLY A 199 -47.15 1.03 -60.01
N GLU A 200 -48.09 1.96 -59.87
CA GLU A 200 -48.61 2.62 -58.66
C GLU A 200 -49.46 1.71 -57.74
N GLY A 201 -49.59 2.06 -56.44
CA GLY A 201 -50.66 1.53 -55.59
C GLY A 201 -50.44 1.55 -54.06
N LYS A 202 -50.93 2.62 -53.43
CA LYS A 202 -51.30 2.93 -52.03
C LYS A 202 -51.26 1.87 -50.88
N GLU A 203 -50.85 2.42 -49.72
CA GLU A 203 -51.43 2.32 -48.35
C GLU A 203 -51.19 1.11 -47.41
N GLN A 204 -50.54 1.44 -46.28
CA GLN A 204 -50.70 1.00 -44.87
C GLN A 204 -50.98 -0.48 -44.52
N GLY A 205 -50.12 -1.08 -43.67
CA GLY A 205 -50.47 -2.31 -42.96
C GLY A 205 -49.34 -2.94 -42.13
N ASN A 206 -49.47 -2.86 -40.81
CA ASN A 206 -48.60 -3.40 -39.77
C ASN A 206 -48.52 -4.96 -39.84
N SER A 207 -47.32 -5.58 -39.90
CA SER A 207 -47.20 -7.02 -39.65
C SER A 207 -45.78 -7.45 -39.22
N LYS A 208 -45.72 -8.05 -38.02
CA LYS A 208 -44.56 -8.73 -37.43
C LYS A 208 -44.04 -9.81 -38.39
N LYS A 209 -42.86 -9.60 -38.98
CA LYS A 209 -42.16 -10.67 -39.71
C LYS A 209 -41.67 -11.72 -38.72
N HIS A 210 -42.35 -12.87 -38.70
CA HIS A 210 -41.82 -14.11 -38.14
C HIS A 210 -40.47 -14.39 -38.83
N ARG A 211 -39.40 -14.50 -38.05
CA ARG A 211 -38.11 -14.98 -38.57
C ARG A 211 -38.19 -16.50 -38.61
N ASP A 212 -38.19 -17.06 -39.81
CA ASP A 212 -38.15 -18.51 -40.02
C ASP A 212 -36.90 -19.10 -39.33
N PHE A 213 -37.10 -20.18 -38.58
CA PHE A 213 -36.02 -20.87 -37.88
C PHE A 213 -35.16 -21.64 -38.89
N LYS A 214 -33.90 -21.20 -39.06
CA LYS A 214 -32.94 -21.81 -39.99
C LYS A 214 -32.19 -23.04 -39.43
N GLY A 215 -32.56 -23.54 -38.25
CA GLY A 215 -31.93 -24.71 -37.62
C GLY A 215 -32.69 -26.02 -37.87
N LYS A 216 -32.08 -27.13 -37.45
CA LYS A 216 -32.74 -28.44 -37.36
C LYS A 216 -33.48 -28.57 -36.02
N CYS A 217 -34.65 -29.20 -36.03
CA CYS A 217 -35.40 -29.53 -34.82
C CYS A 217 -34.64 -30.54 -33.96
N PHE A 218 -34.53 -30.31 -32.66
CA PHE A 218 -33.82 -31.21 -31.73
C PHE A 218 -34.53 -32.55 -31.47
N SER A 219 -35.83 -32.65 -31.77
CA SER A 219 -36.61 -33.89 -31.57
C SER A 219 -36.58 -34.80 -32.80
N CYS A 220 -36.72 -34.26 -34.02
CA CYS A 220 -36.82 -35.06 -35.26
C CYS A 220 -35.70 -34.82 -36.29
N ASN A 221 -34.73 -33.93 -35.99
CA ASN A 221 -33.63 -33.54 -36.87
C ASN A 221 -34.03 -32.94 -38.24
N LYS A 222 -35.31 -32.63 -38.48
CA LYS A 222 -35.78 -31.97 -39.70
C LYS A 222 -35.64 -30.44 -39.60
N PRO A 223 -35.25 -29.75 -40.68
CA PRO A 223 -35.14 -28.28 -40.67
C PRO A 223 -36.53 -27.61 -40.69
N GLY A 224 -36.57 -26.32 -40.33
CA GLY A 224 -37.73 -25.46 -40.56
C GLY A 224 -38.71 -25.30 -39.39
N HIS A 225 -38.47 -25.94 -38.24
CA HIS A 225 -39.26 -25.74 -37.01
C HIS A 225 -38.41 -25.98 -35.75
N ARG A 226 -38.82 -25.43 -34.61
CA ARG A 226 -38.18 -25.71 -33.30
C ARG A 226 -38.77 -26.98 -32.68
N ALA A 227 -38.09 -27.56 -31.68
CA ALA A 227 -38.59 -28.72 -30.95
C ALA A 227 -39.98 -28.49 -30.31
N SER A 228 -40.29 -27.25 -29.93
CA SER A 228 -41.60 -26.85 -29.40
C SER A 228 -42.74 -26.91 -30.41
N GLU A 229 -42.43 -27.00 -31.71
CA GLU A 229 -43.39 -27.00 -32.84
C GLU A 229 -43.40 -28.36 -33.56
N CYS A 230 -42.79 -29.40 -32.97
CA CYS A 230 -42.68 -30.73 -33.58
C CYS A 230 -43.98 -31.51 -33.42
N GLN A 231 -44.66 -31.80 -34.54
CA GLN A 231 -45.92 -32.58 -34.58
C GLN A 231 -45.71 -34.10 -34.51
N GLN A 232 -44.46 -34.55 -34.38
CA GLN A 232 -44.13 -35.94 -34.07
C GLN A 232 -43.79 -35.98 -32.57
N GLN A 233 -44.80 -36.27 -31.75
CA GLN A 233 -44.60 -36.73 -30.36
C GLN A 233 -44.46 -38.25 -30.35
#